data_AF-A0A7J6EDS0-F1
#
_entry.id   AF-A0A7J6EDS0-F1
#
_cell.length_a   1.000
_cell.length_b   1.000
_cell.length_c   1.000
_cell.angle_alpha   90.00
_cell.angle_beta   90.00
_cell.angle_gamma   90.00
#
_symmetry.space_group_name_H-M   'P 1'
#
loop_
_entity.id
_entity.type
_entity.pdbx_description
1 polymer ?
#
loop_
_entity_poly.entity_id
_entity_poly.type
_entity_poly.pdbx_seq_one_letter_code
_entity_poly.pdbx_strand_id
1 'polypeptide(L)'
;MSKRGMVMMSSNPASSSSSASTWVSTTSVSASGKRIQREMAELNTDPPLDCSAGTKGDNLYHWVATIIGPQGTPYEGGIYFLDITFPSDYPFKPPKATSRKCSNNPLVPGIAHLYMVDKAKHDKIAAEWTLRFAK
;
A
#
# COMPACT_ATOMS: atom_id res chain seq x y z
N MET A 1 25.39 64.48 -8.97
CA MET A 1 26.48 63.94 -8.13
C MET A 1 26.66 64.83 -6.89
N SER A 2 26.25 64.36 -5.70
CA SER A 2 26.43 65.08 -4.43
C SER A 2 27.40 64.33 -3.52
N LYS A 3 28.26 65.11 -2.84
CA LYS A 3 29.41 64.70 -2.04
C LYS A 3 29.05 64.29 -0.60
N ARG A 4 29.85 63.34 -0.09
CA ARG A 4 30.44 63.18 1.26
C ARG A 4 29.55 63.41 2.50
N GLY A 5 29.39 62.33 3.27
CA GLY A 5 29.28 62.33 4.73
C GLY A 5 30.26 61.29 5.30
N MET A 6 30.98 61.66 6.35
CA MET A 6 32.16 61.00 6.91
C MET A 6 31.84 60.53 8.35
N VAL A 7 32.33 59.34 8.73
CA VAL A 7 32.79 58.86 10.08
C VAL A 7 31.78 58.84 11.26
N MET A 8 31.77 57.92 12.25
CA MET A 8 32.61 56.78 12.67
C MET A 8 31.92 56.03 13.86
N MET A 9 32.39 54.80 14.16
CA MET A 9 32.36 54.08 15.47
C MET A 9 31.01 53.57 16.00
N SER A 10 30.80 52.37 16.54
CA SER A 10 31.57 51.16 16.90
C SER A 10 30.48 50.06 17.09
N SER A 11 30.65 48.77 16.85
CA SER A 11 31.61 47.84 17.45
C SER A 11 31.40 46.46 16.79
N ASN A 12 32.49 45.78 16.45
CA ASN A 12 32.53 44.33 16.18
C ASN A 12 33.21 43.66 17.40
N PRO A 13 32.94 42.39 17.74
CA PRO A 13 33.75 41.35 17.11
C PRO A 13 33.04 40.03 16.79
N ALA A 14 33.53 39.41 15.70
CA ALA A 14 33.71 37.97 15.41
C ALA A 14 32.91 36.97 16.25
N SER A 15 32.05 36.14 15.67
CA SER A 15 32.34 34.88 14.95
C SER A 15 31.01 34.09 15.08
N SER A 16 30.52 33.28 14.15
CA SER A 16 31.15 32.23 13.38
C SER A 16 30.20 31.83 12.25
N SER A 17 30.79 31.31 11.18
CA SER A 17 30.11 30.58 10.11
C SER A 17 29.12 29.55 10.63
N SER A 18 27.91 29.53 10.08
CA SER A 18 27.06 28.32 10.04
C SER A 18 26.05 28.47 8.92
N SER A 19 26.40 27.93 7.75
CA SER A 19 25.46 27.51 6.72
C SER A 19 24.49 26.52 7.36
N ALA A 20 23.35 26.98 7.85
CA ALA A 20 22.27 26.11 8.27
C ALA A 20 21.29 25.99 7.09
N SER A 21 21.63 25.09 6.18
CA SER A 21 20.66 24.50 5.25
C SER A 21 19.39 24.18 6.03
N THR A 22 18.27 24.67 5.55
CA THR A 22 16.93 24.35 6.05
C THR A 22 16.85 22.84 6.24
N TRP A 23 16.92 22.37 7.49
CA TRP A 23 16.60 20.99 7.79
C TRP A 23 15.09 20.86 7.59
N VAL A 24 14.69 20.64 6.33
CA VAL A 24 13.43 19.97 6.06
C VAL A 24 13.49 18.72 6.91
N SER A 25 12.57 18.61 7.87
CA SER A 25 12.50 17.46 8.74
C SER A 25 12.29 16.25 7.84
N THR A 26 13.38 15.53 7.58
CA THR A 26 13.32 14.23 6.92
C THR A 26 12.65 13.35 7.95
N THR A 27 11.32 13.22 7.87
CA THR A 27 10.61 12.13 8.53
C THR A 27 11.27 10.87 7.98
N SER A 28 12.17 10.28 8.77
CA SER A 28 12.98 9.15 8.36
C SER A 28 12.05 7.94 8.29
N VAL A 29 11.33 7.84 7.18
CA VAL A 29 10.58 6.64 6.83
C VAL A 29 11.58 5.49 6.88
N SER A 30 11.23 4.46 7.67
CA SER A 30 12.06 3.26 7.82
C SER A 30 12.37 2.65 6.44
N ALA A 31 13.43 1.86 6.32
CA ALA A 31 13.77 1.22 5.04
C ALA A 31 12.57 0.44 4.45
N SER A 32 11.80 -0.22 5.32
CA SER A 32 10.53 -0.87 4.98
C SER A 32 9.48 0.13 4.47
N GLY A 33 9.27 1.25 5.19
CA GLY A 33 8.36 2.31 4.75
C GLY A 33 8.73 2.91 3.39
N LYS A 34 10.03 3.12 3.12
CA LYS A 34 10.53 3.58 1.81
C LYS A 34 10.21 2.59 0.68
N ARG A 35 10.29 1.29 0.96
CA ARG A 35 9.94 0.24 0.01
C ARG A 35 8.44 0.24 -0.28
N ILE A 36 7.60 0.30 0.75
CA ILE A 36 6.13 0.32 0.64
C ILE A 36 5.67 1.56 -0.13
N GLN A 37 6.27 2.74 0.11
CA GLN A 37 5.95 3.96 -0.64
C GLN A 37 6.30 3.88 -2.13
N ARG A 38 7.38 3.17 -2.48
CA ARG A 38 7.74 2.97 -3.89
C ARG A 38 6.71 2.09 -4.60
N GLU A 39 6.31 0.98 -3.98
CA GLU A 39 5.26 0.10 -4.53
C GLU A 39 3.92 0.84 -4.66
N MET A 40 3.59 1.73 -3.71
CA MET A 40 2.43 2.63 -3.83
C MET A 40 2.53 3.58 -5.02
N ALA A 41 3.70 4.16 -5.26
CA ALA A 41 3.92 5.03 -6.41
C ALA A 41 3.81 4.25 -7.74
N GLU A 42 4.32 3.02 -7.78
CA GLU A 42 4.21 2.13 -8.94
C GLU A 42 2.74 1.81 -9.26
N LEU A 43 1.93 1.44 -8.26
CA LEU A 43 0.50 1.18 -8.44
C LEU A 43 -0.30 2.41 -8.89
N ASN A 44 0.09 3.61 -8.45
CA ASN A 44 -0.56 4.85 -8.90
C ASN A 44 -0.10 5.27 -10.31
N THR A 45 1.09 4.85 -10.73
CA THR A 45 1.63 5.16 -12.06
C THR A 45 1.03 4.25 -13.12
N ASP A 46 0.83 2.98 -12.79
CA ASP A 46 0.25 1.97 -13.69
C ASP A 46 -0.80 1.15 -12.92
N PRO A 47 -2.06 1.64 -12.85
CA PRO A 47 -3.11 0.97 -12.12
C PRO A 47 -3.52 -0.33 -12.85
N PRO A 48 -3.47 -1.50 -12.18
CA PRO A 48 -3.88 -2.74 -12.81
C PRO A 48 -5.38 -2.74 -13.15
N LEU A 49 -5.73 -3.29 -14.32
CA LEU A 49 -7.09 -3.22 -14.86
C LEU A 49 -8.16 -3.83 -13.95
N ASP A 50 -7.84 -4.97 -13.32
CA ASP A 50 -8.77 -5.76 -12.50
C ASP A 50 -8.39 -5.77 -11.01
N CYS A 51 -7.53 -4.85 -10.57
CA CYS A 51 -7.09 -4.78 -9.17
C CYS A 51 -6.87 -3.32 -8.75
N SER A 52 -7.24 -3.00 -7.52
CA SER A 52 -6.94 -1.71 -6.90
C SER A 52 -6.41 -1.94 -5.51
N ALA A 53 -5.37 -1.21 -5.09
CA ALA A 53 -4.84 -1.29 -3.73
C ALA A 53 -4.38 0.07 -3.24
N GLY A 54 -4.56 0.33 -1.93
CA GLY A 54 -4.21 1.61 -1.30
C GLY A 54 -4.09 1.51 0.21
N THR A 55 -3.50 2.51 0.86
CA THR A 55 -3.36 2.54 2.33
C THR A 55 -4.72 2.66 3.02
N LYS A 56 -4.86 1.99 4.16
CA LYS A 56 -6.03 2.03 5.03
C LYS A 56 -5.90 3.22 5.97
N GLY A 57 -6.42 4.38 5.56
CA GLY A 57 -6.32 5.62 6.33
C GLY A 57 -4.87 6.06 6.51
N ASP A 58 -4.48 6.35 7.75
CA ASP A 58 -3.18 6.97 8.07
C ASP A 58 -2.04 5.96 8.30
N ASN A 59 -2.32 4.65 8.28
CA ASN A 59 -1.28 3.63 8.49
C ASN A 59 -0.74 3.09 7.16
N LEU A 60 0.50 3.46 6.84
CA LEU A 60 1.22 3.00 5.65
C LEU A 60 1.39 1.46 5.57
N TYR A 61 1.39 0.76 6.71
CA TYR A 61 1.58 -0.70 6.78
C TYR A 61 0.29 -1.50 6.66
N HIS A 62 -0.87 -0.85 6.60
CA HIS A 62 -2.15 -1.52 6.34
C HIS A 62 -2.70 -1.04 5.02
N TRP A 63 -2.91 -1.93 4.08
CA TRP A 63 -3.51 -1.63 2.80
C TRP A 63 -4.85 -2.34 2.67
N VAL A 64 -5.72 -1.74 1.87
CA VAL A 64 -6.94 -2.36 1.37
C VAL A 64 -6.73 -2.61 -0.11
N ALA A 65 -7.02 -3.83 -0.55
CA ALA A 65 -7.06 -4.15 -1.97
C ALA A 65 -8.44 -4.65 -2.37
N THR A 66 -8.79 -4.42 -3.63
CA THR A 66 -9.98 -4.93 -4.29
C THR A 66 -9.55 -5.64 -5.55
N ILE A 67 -9.94 -6.89 -5.71
CA ILE A 67 -9.66 -7.69 -6.91
C ILE A 67 -10.98 -8.01 -7.59
N ILE A 68 -11.03 -7.82 -8.90
CA ILE A 68 -12.14 -8.23 -9.75
C ILE A 68 -11.81 -9.62 -10.29
N GLY A 69 -12.77 -10.53 -10.17
CA GLY A 69 -12.59 -11.88 -10.67
C GLY A 69 -12.54 -11.93 -12.20
N PRO A 70 -11.53 -12.59 -12.79
CA PRO A 70 -11.28 -12.56 -14.22
C PRO A 70 -12.34 -13.32 -15.02
N GLN A 71 -12.52 -12.88 -16.27
CA GLN A 71 -13.43 -13.50 -17.23
C GLN A 71 -13.02 -14.95 -17.56
N GLY A 72 -14.00 -15.81 -17.79
CA GLY A 72 -13.79 -17.23 -18.08
C GLY A 72 -13.43 -18.07 -16.86
N THR A 73 -13.58 -17.53 -15.65
CA THR A 73 -13.36 -18.26 -14.40
C THR A 73 -14.65 -18.29 -13.57
N PRO A 74 -14.81 -19.25 -12.64
CA PRO A 74 -15.97 -19.24 -11.74
C PRO A 74 -15.99 -18.04 -10.76
N TYR A 75 -14.95 -17.20 -10.79
CA TYR A 75 -14.87 -15.97 -10.01
C TYR A 75 -15.28 -14.73 -10.82
N GLU A 76 -15.59 -14.89 -12.11
CA GLU A 76 -15.94 -13.80 -13.02
C GLU A 76 -16.99 -12.85 -12.44
N GLY A 77 -16.71 -11.55 -12.55
CA GLY A 77 -17.59 -10.49 -12.06
C GLY A 77 -17.66 -10.38 -10.52
N GLY A 78 -16.90 -11.21 -9.81
CA GLY A 78 -16.77 -11.14 -8.36
C GLY A 78 -15.91 -9.98 -7.89
N ILE A 79 -16.31 -9.27 -6.83
CA ILE A 79 -15.51 -8.23 -6.19
C ILE A 79 -15.01 -8.74 -4.83
N TYR A 80 -13.69 -8.85 -4.68
CA TYR A 80 -13.03 -9.39 -3.50
C TYR A 80 -12.25 -8.31 -2.77
N PHE A 81 -12.66 -8.01 -1.54
CA PHE A 81 -11.97 -7.07 -0.67
C PHE A 81 -10.97 -7.77 0.24
N LEU A 82 -9.72 -7.33 0.18
CA LEU A 82 -8.61 -7.82 0.98
C LEU A 82 -8.08 -6.72 1.89
N ASP A 83 -7.71 -7.09 3.11
CA ASP A 83 -6.86 -6.29 3.99
C ASP A 83 -5.45 -6.90 3.94
N ILE A 84 -4.45 -6.08 3.63
CA ILE A 84 -3.04 -6.46 3.53
C ILE A 84 -2.30 -5.77 4.67
N THR A 85 -1.52 -6.53 5.44
CA THR A 85 -0.71 -6.01 6.54
C THR A 85 0.76 -6.31 6.30
N PHE A 86 1.56 -5.25 6.20
CA PHE A 86 3.00 -5.32 6.05
C PHE A 86 3.68 -5.40 7.42
N PRO A 87 4.53 -6.41 7.67
CA PRO A 87 5.33 -6.44 8.89
C PRO A 87 6.44 -5.38 8.84
N SER A 88 6.98 -5.00 10.00
CA SER A 88 8.12 -4.08 10.12
C SER A 88 9.36 -4.54 9.36
N ASP A 89 9.53 -5.86 9.24
CA ASP A 89 10.67 -6.51 8.59
C ASP A 89 10.45 -6.73 7.09
N TYR A 90 9.37 -6.18 6.50
CA TYR A 90 9.17 -6.23 5.05
C TYR A 90 10.34 -5.51 4.34
N PRO A 91 10.94 -6.09 3.28
CA PRO A 91 10.47 -7.24 2.49
C PRO A 91 10.96 -8.63 2.92
N PHE A 92 11.78 -8.74 3.98
CA PHE A 92 12.32 -10.02 4.44
C PHE A 92 11.24 -10.95 4.99
N LYS A 93 10.18 -10.39 5.60
CA LYS A 93 8.95 -11.11 5.93
C LYS A 93 7.84 -10.70 4.97
N PRO A 94 7.08 -11.66 4.41
CA PRO A 94 6.01 -11.36 3.46
C PRO A 94 4.84 -10.64 4.13
N PRO A 95 4.05 -9.86 3.39
CA PRO A 95 2.83 -9.26 3.88
C PRO A 95 1.76 -10.33 4.09
N LYS A 96 0.86 -10.09 5.05
CA LYS A 96 -0.29 -10.96 5.31
C LYS A 96 -1.52 -10.38 4.63
N ALA A 97 -2.15 -11.14 3.73
CA ALA A 97 -3.40 -10.77 3.09
C ALA A 97 -4.56 -11.58 3.68
N THR A 98 -5.61 -10.90 4.13
CA THR A 98 -6.82 -11.50 4.69
C THR A 98 -8.05 -10.98 3.95
N SER A 99 -8.94 -11.87 3.51
CA SER A 99 -10.17 -11.44 2.86
C SER A 99 -11.19 -10.97 3.90
N ARG A 100 -11.79 -9.79 3.69
CA ARG A 100 -12.73 -9.21 4.65
C ARG A 100 -14.02 -10.02 4.79
N LYS A 101 -14.49 -10.60 3.68
CA LYS A 101 -15.81 -11.24 3.60
C LYS A 101 -15.82 -12.66 4.17
N CYS A 102 -14.70 -13.38 4.12
CA CYS A 102 -14.65 -14.78 4.52
C CYS A 102 -14.23 -15.01 5.98
N SER A 103 -14.04 -13.95 6.77
CA SER A 103 -13.59 -14.08 8.16
C SER A 103 -14.54 -14.87 9.07
N ASN A 104 -15.76 -15.17 8.62
CA ASN A 104 -16.74 -16.02 9.33
C ASN A 104 -17.25 -17.21 8.48
N ASN A 105 -16.48 -17.69 7.49
CA ASN A 105 -16.94 -18.80 6.65
C ASN A 105 -16.16 -20.11 6.94
N PRO A 106 -16.76 -21.10 7.63
CA PRO A 106 -16.08 -22.33 8.07
C PRO A 106 -15.74 -23.34 6.95
N LEU A 107 -16.01 -23.02 5.67
CA LEU A 107 -15.96 -23.99 4.57
C LEU A 107 -14.66 -23.96 3.73
N VAL A 108 -13.55 -23.44 4.28
CA VAL A 108 -12.25 -23.45 3.60
C VAL A 108 -11.29 -24.56 4.09
N PRO A 109 -11.80 -25.77 4.39
CA PRO A 109 -11.01 -26.97 4.14
C PRO A 109 -11.79 -27.92 3.22
N GLY A 110 -11.39 -28.01 1.95
CA GLY A 110 -11.98 -28.97 1.00
C GLY A 110 -12.02 -28.50 -0.45
N ILE A 111 -11.96 -27.18 -0.71
CA ILE A 111 -12.01 -26.62 -2.06
C ILE A 111 -10.81 -27.09 -2.92
N ALA A 112 -9.61 -27.16 -2.36
CA ALA A 112 -8.44 -27.66 -3.08
C ALA A 112 -8.59 -29.14 -3.46
N HIS A 113 -9.06 -29.99 -2.54
CA HIS A 113 -9.32 -31.40 -2.83
C HIS A 113 -10.44 -31.56 -3.87
N LEU A 114 -11.52 -30.78 -3.72
CA LEU A 114 -12.63 -30.78 -4.67
C LEU A 114 -12.17 -30.34 -6.07
N TYR A 115 -11.30 -29.35 -6.18
CA TYR A 115 -10.72 -28.94 -7.46
C TYR A 115 -9.95 -30.07 -8.14
N MET A 116 -9.17 -30.84 -7.37
CA MET A 116 -8.40 -31.97 -7.88
C MET A 116 -9.27 -33.18 -8.25
N VAL A 117 -10.36 -33.42 -7.51
CA VAL A 117 -11.25 -34.58 -7.70
C VAL A 117 -12.32 -34.32 -8.76
N ASP A 118 -12.98 -33.17 -8.71
CA ASP A 118 -14.07 -32.79 -9.60
C ASP A 118 -14.08 -31.27 -9.84
N LYS A 119 -13.38 -30.88 -10.91
CA LYS A 119 -13.30 -29.49 -11.34
C LYS A 119 -14.68 -28.91 -11.69
N ALA A 120 -15.59 -29.69 -12.26
CA ALA A 120 -16.90 -29.19 -12.66
C ALA A 120 -17.76 -28.86 -11.45
N LYS A 121 -17.71 -29.68 -10.40
CA LYS A 121 -18.37 -29.42 -9.12
C LYS A 121 -17.73 -28.26 -8.37
N HIS A 122 -16.39 -28.17 -8.39
CA HIS A 122 -15.67 -27.01 -7.87
C HIS A 122 -16.15 -25.71 -8.54
N ASP A 123 -16.14 -25.66 -9.88
CA ASP A 123 -16.45 -24.43 -10.61
C ASP A 123 -17.90 -23.99 -10.38
N LYS A 124 -18.85 -24.92 -10.31
CA LYS A 124 -20.26 -24.61 -9.95
C LYS A 124 -20.37 -23.99 -8.56
N ILE A 125 -19.72 -24.58 -7.57
CA ILE A 125 -19.75 -24.08 -6.20
C ILE A 125 -19.04 -22.73 -6.12
N ALA A 126 -17.87 -22.59 -6.72
CA ALA A 126 -17.15 -21.32 -6.76
C ALA A 126 -17.99 -20.20 -7.41
N ALA A 127 -18.68 -20.48 -8.52
CA ALA A 127 -19.58 -19.52 -9.16
C ALA A 127 -20.77 -19.12 -8.28
N GLU A 128 -21.41 -20.09 -7.64
CA GLU A 128 -22.51 -19.85 -6.70
C GLU A 128 -22.06 -18.94 -5.54
N TRP A 129 -20.86 -19.18 -5.02
CA TRP A 129 -20.27 -18.43 -3.92
C TRP A 129 -19.90 -17.01 -4.32
N THR A 130 -19.28 -16.84 -5.48
CA THR A 130 -19.00 -15.54 -6.08
C THR A 130 -20.28 -14.72 -6.19
N LEU A 131 -21.34 -15.31 -6.75
CA LEU A 131 -22.62 -14.63 -6.94
C LEU A 131 -23.27 -14.17 -5.61
N ARG A 132 -23.10 -14.96 -4.55
CA ARG A 132 -23.69 -14.73 -3.22
C ARG A 132 -22.89 -13.77 -2.35
N PHE A 133 -21.57 -13.85 -2.39
CA PHE A 133 -20.71 -13.20 -1.41
C PHE A 133 -19.75 -12.15 -2.00
N ALA A 134 -19.41 -12.23 -3.27
CA ALA A 134 -18.45 -11.33 -3.92
C ALA A 134 -19.13 -10.37 -4.89
N LYS A 135 -20.08 -9.57 -4.41
CA LYS A 135 -20.64 -8.41 -5.12
C LYS A 135 -20.38 -7.15 -4.31
#